data_AF-A0A3D2IMF3-F1
#
_entry.id   AF-A0A3D2IMF3-F1
#
_cell.length_a   1.000
_cell.length_b   1.000
_cell.length_c   1.000
_cell.angle_alpha   90.00
_cell.angle_beta   90.00
_cell.angle_gamma   90.00
#
_symmetry.space_group_name_H-M   'P 1'
#
loop_
_entity.id
_entity.type
_entity.pdbx_description
1 polymer ?
#
loop_
_entity_poly.entity_id
_entity_poly.type
_entity_poly.pdbx_seq_one_letter_code
_entity_poly.pdbx_strand_id
1 'polypeptide(L)'
;SELLQDYITKIKSELVDIRADGSIWLNQKYFDYATGLRMVKDKKWEELFGFPRREDEAELEQHEADLALAIQMVTEEVVILMAKEAKKLTGANAICLAGGVALNCVANG
;
A
#
# COMPACT_ATOMS: atom_id res chain seq x y z
N SER A 1 6.31 -13.93 -7.58
CA SER A 1 6.44 -15.20 -6.84
C SER A 1 5.08 -15.59 -6.27
N GLU A 2 4.89 -16.82 -5.81
CA GLU A 2 3.69 -17.22 -5.05
C GLU A 2 3.53 -16.39 -3.77
N LEU A 3 4.66 -16.14 -3.08
CA LEU A 3 4.73 -15.29 -1.89
C LEU A 3 4.25 -13.84 -2.15
N LEU A 4 4.70 -13.22 -3.24
CA LEU A 4 4.25 -11.88 -3.64
C LEU A 4 2.72 -11.82 -3.83
N GLN A 5 2.13 -12.85 -4.44
CA GLN A 5 0.67 -12.91 -4.64
C GLN A 5 -0.09 -13.13 -3.34
N ASP A 6 0.45 -13.93 -2.41
CA ASP A 6 -0.08 -14.06 -1.05
C ASP A 6 -0.07 -12.71 -0.32
N TYR A 7 1.03 -11.95 -0.38
CA TYR A 7 1.11 -10.63 0.22
C TYR A 7 0.12 -9.63 -0.37
N ILE A 8 -0.01 -9.57 -1.70
CA ILE A 8 -1.02 -8.72 -2.36
C ILE A 8 -2.42 -9.09 -1.88
N THR A 9 -2.72 -10.39 -1.79
CA THR A 9 -4.03 -10.89 -1.33
C THR A 9 -4.29 -10.45 0.10
N LYS A 10 -3.35 -10.69 1.02
CA LYS A 10 -3.44 -10.28 2.43
C LYS A 10 -3.63 -8.77 2.59
N ILE A 11 -2.89 -7.96 1.82
CA ILE A 11 -3.03 -6.50 1.85
C ILE A 11 -4.47 -6.11 1.48
N LYS A 12 -5.01 -6.62 0.38
CA LYS A 12 -6.36 -6.30 -0.11
C LYS A 12 -7.50 -6.90 0.71
N SER A 13 -7.26 -7.99 1.43
CA SER A 13 -8.31 -8.64 2.25
C SER A 13 -8.32 -8.16 3.69
N GLU A 14 -7.15 -7.82 4.25
CA GLU A 14 -7.00 -7.52 5.68
C GLU A 14 -6.68 -6.05 5.96
N LEU A 15 -5.84 -5.41 5.14
CA LEU A 15 -5.28 -4.09 5.46
C LEU A 15 -6.04 -2.93 4.85
N VAL A 16 -6.51 -3.09 3.60
CA VAL A 16 -7.16 -2.01 2.85
C VAL A 16 -8.37 -2.52 2.07
N ASP A 17 -9.49 -1.81 2.22
CA ASP A 17 -10.65 -1.94 1.34
C ASP A 17 -10.52 -0.90 0.22
N ILE A 18 -10.44 -1.36 -1.03
CA ILE A 18 -10.28 -0.51 -2.21
C ILE A 18 -11.60 -0.50 -2.98
N ARG A 19 -12.18 0.69 -3.12
CA ARG A 19 -13.42 0.90 -3.88
C ARG A 19 -13.13 1.04 -5.38
N ALA A 20 -14.18 0.87 -6.18
CA ALA A 20 -14.08 0.94 -7.64
C ALA A 20 -13.62 2.32 -8.18
N ASP A 21 -13.79 3.39 -7.40
CA ASP A 21 -13.32 4.74 -7.70
C ASP A 21 -11.88 5.03 -7.21
N GLY A 22 -11.24 4.02 -6.61
CA GLY A 22 -9.92 4.14 -6.00
C GLY A 22 -9.93 4.70 -4.58
N SER A 23 -11.07 5.09 -4.01
CA SER A 23 -11.12 5.45 -2.60
C SER A 23 -10.75 4.24 -1.72
N ILE A 24 -10.06 4.50 -0.60
CA ILE A 24 -9.56 3.45 0.28
C ILE A 24 -10.05 3.62 1.71
N TRP A 25 -10.20 2.49 2.40
CA TRP A 25 -10.39 2.45 3.85
C TRP A 25 -9.36 1.53 4.49
N LEU A 26 -8.54 2.07 5.39
CA LEU A 26 -7.52 1.32 6.11
C LEU A 26 -8.10 0.65 7.36
N ASN A 27 -7.78 -0.64 7.54
CA ASN A 27 -8.18 -1.40 8.72
C ASN A 27 -7.33 -1.01 9.94
N GLN A 28 -7.89 -0.14 10.79
CA GLN A 28 -7.24 0.41 11.98
C GLN A 28 -6.77 -0.65 13.00
N LYS A 29 -7.22 -1.91 12.88
CA LYS A 29 -6.67 -3.03 13.65
C LYS A 29 -5.16 -3.19 13.47
N TYR A 30 -4.62 -2.84 12.30
CA TYR A 30 -3.21 -3.03 11.94
C TYR A 30 -2.36 -1.76 11.99
N PHE A 31 -2.97 -0.58 12.19
CA PHE A 31 -2.31 0.72 12.15
C PHE A 31 -2.35 1.47 13.49
N ASP A 32 -1.36 2.33 13.72
CA ASP A 32 -1.22 3.19 14.92
C ASP A 32 -0.81 4.65 14.57
N TYR A 33 -0.80 5.03 13.29
CA TYR A 33 -0.36 6.35 12.82
C TYR A 33 -1.15 7.54 13.39
N ALA A 34 -2.34 7.32 13.93
CA ALA A 34 -3.20 8.38 14.45
C ALA A 34 -2.85 8.77 15.90
N THR A 35 -2.18 7.89 16.64
CA THR A 35 -2.02 8.02 18.10
C THR A 35 -0.64 7.63 18.62
N GLY A 36 0.13 6.87 17.85
CA GLY A 36 1.44 6.36 18.25
C GLY A 36 2.62 7.08 17.57
N LEU A 37 3.82 6.70 18.02
CA LEU A 37 5.09 7.05 17.35
C LEU A 37 5.42 6.10 16.19
N ARG A 38 4.55 5.14 15.90
CA ARG A 38 4.72 4.09 14.89
C ARG A 38 3.56 4.14 13.90
N MET A 39 3.84 3.74 12.66
CA MET A 39 2.83 3.67 11.60
C MET A 39 1.91 2.45 11.78
N VAL A 40 2.48 1.34 12.23
CA VAL A 40 1.85 0.02 12.27
C VAL A 40 1.95 -0.63 13.65
N LYS A 41 1.10 -1.63 13.89
CA LYS A 41 1.16 -2.49 15.08
C LYS A 41 2.00 -3.73 14.77
N ASP A 42 3.29 -3.68 15.12
CA ASP A 42 4.29 -4.69 14.73
C ASP A 42 3.82 -6.14 14.96
N LYS A 43 3.28 -6.46 16.15
CA LYS A 43 2.78 -7.83 16.45
C LYS A 43 1.68 -8.30 15.49
N LYS A 44 0.80 -7.39 15.06
CA LYS A 44 -0.30 -7.72 14.14
C LYS A 44 0.21 -7.92 12.71
N TRP A 45 1.27 -7.20 12.33
CA TRP A 45 1.94 -7.38 11.05
C TRP A 45 2.76 -8.67 11.02
N GLU A 46 3.47 -8.98 12.11
CA GLU A 46 4.19 -10.24 12.27
C GLU A 46 3.25 -11.45 12.18
N GLU A 47 2.10 -11.40 12.87
CA GLU A 47 1.04 -12.42 12.75
C GLU A 47 0.51 -12.57 11.31
N LEU A 48 0.42 -11.48 10.54
CA LEU A 48 -0.16 -11.47 9.19
C LEU A 48 0.82 -11.96 8.13
N PHE A 49 2.08 -11.50 8.20
CA PHE A 49 3.09 -11.73 7.18
C PHE A 49 4.08 -12.85 7.54
N GLY A 50 4.14 -13.25 8.81
CA GLY A 50 4.91 -14.40 9.29
C GLY A 50 6.37 -14.09 9.63
N PHE A 51 6.75 -12.81 9.69
CA PHE A 51 8.09 -12.37 10.05
C PHE A 51 8.03 -11.03 10.82
N PRO A 52 8.95 -10.79 11.76
CA PRO A 52 8.96 -9.56 12.54
C PRO A 52 9.39 -8.38 11.67
N ARG A 53 9.20 -7.17 12.19
CA ARG A 53 9.77 -5.97 11.58
C ARG A 53 11.30 -6.10 11.50
N ARG A 54 11.87 -5.72 10.36
CA ARG A 54 13.32 -5.56 10.18
C ARG A 54 13.90 -4.54 11.18
N GLU A 55 15.01 -4.91 11.81
CA GLU A 55 15.85 -3.95 12.55
C GLU A 55 16.60 -3.05 11.57
N ASP A 56 16.86 -1.80 11.94
CA ASP A 56 17.27 -0.76 10.98
C ASP A 56 18.59 -1.13 10.24
N GLU A 57 19.54 -1.76 10.93
CA GLU A 57 20.84 -2.20 10.39
C GLU A 57 20.89 -3.65 9.86
N ALA A 58 19.78 -4.39 9.88
CA ALA A 58 19.77 -5.76 9.38
C ALA A 58 19.85 -5.81 7.84
N GLU A 59 20.45 -6.87 7.30
CA GLU A 59 20.48 -7.13 5.86
C GLU A 59 19.05 -7.28 5.29
N LEU A 60 18.84 -6.78 4.07
CA LEU A 60 17.55 -6.89 3.40
C LEU A 60 17.36 -8.29 2.82
N GLU A 61 16.29 -8.97 3.21
CA GLU A 61 15.94 -10.28 2.70
C GLU A 61 14.90 -10.22 1.57
N GLN A 62 14.86 -11.27 0.75
CA GLN A 62 13.95 -11.32 -0.41
C GLN A 62 12.47 -11.24 -0.02
N HIS A 63 12.08 -11.80 1.13
CA HIS A 63 10.69 -11.76 1.58
C HIS A 63 10.24 -10.35 1.96
N GLU A 64 11.16 -9.52 2.47
CA GLU A 64 10.91 -8.10 2.78
C GLU A 64 10.79 -7.28 1.49
N ALA A 65 11.65 -7.57 0.51
CA ALA A 65 11.56 -6.97 -0.83
C ALA A 65 10.24 -7.35 -1.54
N ASP A 66 9.80 -8.60 -1.43
CA ASP A 66 8.52 -9.07 -1.97
C ASP A 66 7.34 -8.35 -1.28
N LEU A 67 7.40 -8.12 0.05
CA LEU A 67 6.38 -7.34 0.76
C LEU A 67 6.36 -5.88 0.29
N ALA A 68 7.52 -5.25 0.13
CA ALA A 68 7.62 -3.89 -0.37
C ALA A 68 7.02 -3.76 -1.79
N LEU A 69 7.33 -4.72 -2.67
CA LEU A 69 6.77 -4.78 -4.01
C LEU A 69 5.24 -5.00 -3.99
N ALA A 70 4.73 -5.86 -3.10
CA ALA A 70 3.29 -6.06 -2.95
C ALA A 70 2.56 -4.76 -2.59
N ILE A 71 3.10 -4.01 -1.62
CA ILE A 71 2.54 -2.71 -1.18
C ILE A 71 2.60 -1.70 -2.34
N GLN A 72 3.70 -1.67 -3.08
CA GLN A 72 3.84 -0.80 -4.26
C GLN A 72 2.77 -1.10 -5.31
N MET A 73 2.59 -2.37 -5.70
CA MET A 73 1.61 -2.78 -6.70
C MET A 73 0.18 -2.41 -6.29
N VAL A 74 -0.17 -2.61 -5.01
CA VAL A 74 -1.49 -2.22 -4.49
C VAL A 74 -1.66 -0.70 -4.50
N THR A 75 -0.61 0.05 -4.18
CA THR A 75 -0.64 1.52 -4.21
C THR A 75 -0.84 2.05 -5.63
N GLU A 76 -0.14 1.48 -6.62
CA GLU A 76 -0.29 1.84 -8.03
C GLU A 76 -1.70 1.59 -8.55
N GLU A 77 -2.29 0.44 -8.20
CA GLU A 77 -3.67 0.12 -8.56
C GLU A 77 -4.65 1.17 -8.03
N VAL A 78 -4.51 1.56 -6.77
CA VAL A 78 -5.32 2.61 -6.13
C VAL A 78 -5.17 3.94 -6.88
N VAL A 79 -3.94 4.36 -7.18
CA VAL A 79 -3.67 5.61 -7.90
C VAL A 79 -4.28 5.59 -9.30
N ILE A 80 -4.18 4.47 -10.03
CA ILE A 80 -4.77 4.31 -11.37
C ILE A 80 -6.30 4.38 -11.31
N LEU A 81 -6.93 3.77 -10.30
CA LEU A 81 -8.38 3.83 -10.12
C LEU A 81 -8.83 5.27 -9.84
N MET A 82 -8.15 5.98 -8.94
CA MET A 82 -8.43 7.39 -8.65
C MET A 82 -8.26 8.27 -9.90
N ALA A 83 -7.20 8.05 -10.69
CA ALA A 83 -6.95 8.78 -11.92
C ALA A 83 -8.05 8.54 -12.97
N LYS A 84 -8.51 7.29 -13.11
CA LYS A 84 -9.63 6.93 -13.99
C LYS A 84 -10.92 7.61 -13.54
N GLU A 85 -11.20 7.63 -12.23
CA GLU A 85 -12.40 8.30 -11.73
C GLU A 85 -12.32 9.83 -11.91
N ALA A 86 -11.16 10.44 -11.64
CA ALA A 86 -10.96 11.87 -11.87
C ALA A 86 -11.20 12.25 -13.34
N LYS A 87 -10.70 11.45 -14.29
CA LYS A 87 -10.98 11.62 -15.72
C LYS A 87 -12.44 11.44 -16.04
N LYS A 88 -13.11 10.43 -15.48
CA LYS A 88 -14.54 10.18 -15.68
C LYS A 88 -15.42 11.34 -15.19
N LEU A 89 -15.08 11.93 -14.03
CA LEU A 89 -15.83 13.03 -13.43
C LEU A 89 -15.62 14.36 -14.15
N THR A 90 -14.39 14.64 -14.61
CA THR A 90 -14.03 15.96 -15.15
C THR A 90 -13.99 16.02 -16.68
N GLY A 91 -13.81 14.87 -17.36
CA GLY A 91 -13.53 14.79 -18.79
C GLY A 91 -12.17 15.37 -19.20
N ALA A 92 -11.32 15.76 -18.25
CA ALA A 92 -10.02 16.36 -18.54
C ALA A 92 -9.04 15.32 -19.09
N ASN A 93 -8.17 15.74 -20.01
CA ASN A 93 -7.12 14.91 -20.58
C ASN A 93 -5.76 15.08 -19.88
N ALA A 94 -5.71 15.93 -18.84
CA ALA A 94 -4.55 16.15 -18.00
C ALA A 94 -4.94 15.97 -16.53
N ILE A 95 -4.09 15.28 -15.76
CA ILE A 95 -4.26 15.05 -14.32
C ILE A 95 -3.07 15.70 -13.61
N CYS A 96 -3.35 16.42 -12.53
CA CYS A 96 -2.33 16.93 -11.63
C CYS A 96 -2.29 16.04 -10.39
N LEU A 97 -1.11 15.51 -10.07
CA LEU A 97 -0.87 14.71 -8.87
C LEU A 97 -0.16 15.58 -7.83
N ALA A 98 -0.63 15.53 -6.58
CA ALA A 98 -0.06 16.27 -5.47
C ALA A 98 -0.09 15.43 -4.17
N GLY A 99 0.76 15.79 -3.21
CA GLY A 99 0.90 15.08 -1.94
C GLY A 99 2.03 14.04 -1.93
N GLY A 100 2.34 13.49 -0.76
CA GLY A 100 3.52 12.61 -0.57
C GLY A 100 3.50 11.34 -1.44
N VAL A 101 2.32 10.77 -1.68
CA VAL A 101 2.17 9.57 -2.53
C VAL A 101 2.34 9.90 -4.02
N ALA A 102 2.02 11.13 -4.44
CA ALA A 102 2.27 11.59 -5.82
C ALA A 102 3.77 11.74 -6.15
N LEU A 103 4.65 11.69 -5.15
CA LEU A 103 6.10 11.68 -5.34
C LEU A 103 6.66 10.26 -5.52
N ASN A 104 5.81 9.23 -5.51
CA ASN A 104 6.22 7.88 -5.83
C ASN A 104 6.48 7.76 -7.34
N CYS A 105 7.75 7.89 -7.74
CA CYS A 105 8.16 7.90 -9.15
C CYS A 105 7.76 6.65 -9.94
N VAL A 106 7.58 5.51 -9.28
CA VAL A 106 7.16 4.26 -9.94
C VAL A 106 5.67 4.31 -10.26
N ALA A 107 4.85 4.92 -9.40
CA ALA A 107 3.42 5.12 -9.65
C ALA A 107 3.13 6.18 -10.73
N ASN A 108 4.08 7.07 -11.01
CA ASN A 108 3.96 8.11 -12.04
C ASN A 108 4.46 7.66 -13.43
N GLY A 109 5.20 6.54 -13.50
CA GLY A 109 5.91 6.06 -14.69
C GLY A 109 5.08 5.20 -15.62
#